data_AF-A0A5N0IJX5-F1
#
_entry.id   AF-A0A5N0IJX5-F1
#
_cell.length_a   1.000
_cell.length_b   1.000
_cell.length_c   1.000
_cell.angle_alpha   90.00
_cell.angle_beta   90.00
_cell.angle_gamma   90.00
#
_symmetry.space_group_name_H-M   'P 1'
#
loop_
_entity.id
_entity.type
_entity.pdbx_description
1 polymer ?
#
loop_
_entity_poly.entity_id
_entity_poly.type
_entity_poly.pdbx_seq_one_letter_code
_entity_poly.pdbx_strand_id
1 'polypeptide(L)'
;MVRLGMLTVSLGACTTLATLAGIARADSSGASFSVLDQLLSALLDPGETASAPDMQISINGMELFPTTDNTATATSGSGDIAIAIGDGANANASGSYDLAFAHGPNSTAEGVLGSSLSLIAADGDASHATNAFGGFLDTAFADGAGSNTTTGIGAVGDLALAHGSGSEASAGSLGFFDNAVAVGAGAHSIAGIGATLGTAAAFGDNASALVAASLGDLATALGADSVAATAGGGDVLALATAGGDANAVGVFEAALGNGANSDATAGGILGLAFALGSDLKAIDSGILDFASVFGTNAEADATTGIADLASVLDLGGAHDLAVAGGTSAGNGNLDVATILGAGSTASAGSDSTASGSFDLAAVLGNMLDANATGGNLLLDIALPFLSLPL
;
A
#
# COMPACT_ATOMS: atom_id res chain seq x y z
N MET A 1 17.15 -4.21 -25.34
CA MET A 1 18.14 -3.28 -24.75
C MET A 1 17.70 -3.00 -23.34
N VAL A 2 18.38 -3.62 -22.37
CA VAL A 2 18.14 -3.49 -20.93
C VAL A 2 18.85 -2.22 -20.44
N ARG A 3 18.17 -1.39 -19.64
CA ARG A 3 18.85 -0.43 -18.77
C ARG A 3 18.44 -0.67 -17.32
N LEU A 4 19.49 -0.91 -16.55
CA LEU A 4 19.61 -1.24 -15.15
C LEU A 4 19.83 0.04 -14.33
N GLY A 5 19.37 0.04 -13.08
CA GLY A 5 19.74 0.99 -12.02
C GLY A 5 18.50 1.53 -11.31
N MET A 6 18.41 1.64 -9.99
CA MET A 6 19.36 1.52 -8.88
C MET A 6 18.48 1.54 -7.61
N LEU A 7 18.76 0.74 -6.59
CA LEU A 7 18.36 1.09 -5.22
C LEU A 7 19.46 0.68 -4.25
N THR A 8 20.07 1.69 -3.63
CA THR A 8 21.04 1.58 -2.54
C THR A 8 20.31 2.03 -1.28
N VAL A 9 19.95 1.09 -0.43
CA VAL A 9 19.43 1.36 0.93
C VAL A 9 20.61 1.32 1.90
N SER A 10 20.85 2.41 2.61
CA SER A 10 21.83 2.44 3.72
C SER A 10 21.15 2.93 5.00
N LEU A 11 20.63 1.97 5.77
CA LEU A 11 20.34 2.12 7.20
C LEU A 11 21.67 2.08 7.99
N GLY A 12 22.06 3.21 8.58
CA GLY A 12 23.19 3.31 9.51
C GLY A 12 22.68 3.65 10.91
N ALA A 13 22.69 2.65 11.78
CA ALA A 13 22.19 2.68 13.15
C ALA A 13 23.02 3.51 14.13
N CYS A 14 22.32 4.15 15.07
CA CYS A 14 22.80 4.62 16.37
C CYS A 14 23.63 3.57 17.11
N THR A 15 24.90 3.87 17.42
CA THR A 15 25.56 3.41 18.67
C THR A 15 26.80 4.27 18.95
N THR A 16 26.78 5.10 20.00
CA THR A 16 27.90 5.26 20.96
C THR A 16 27.55 6.26 22.06
N LEU A 17 26.86 5.75 23.08
CA LEU A 17 26.82 6.34 24.41
C LEU A 17 27.89 5.62 25.26
N ALA A 18 29.10 6.18 25.36
CA ALA A 18 30.05 5.91 26.45
C ALA A 18 31.35 6.70 26.26
N THR A 19 31.53 7.77 27.03
CA THR A 19 32.76 8.03 27.82
C THR A 19 32.54 9.23 28.74
N LEU A 20 32.00 8.95 29.92
CA LEU A 20 32.08 9.83 31.08
C LEU A 20 33.30 9.40 31.91
N ALA A 21 34.34 10.24 31.97
CA ALA A 21 35.38 10.17 33.00
C ALA A 21 36.04 11.55 33.19
N GLY A 22 35.24 12.56 33.51
CA GLY A 22 35.72 13.84 34.02
C GLY A 22 35.69 13.84 35.54
N ILE A 23 36.81 13.53 36.18
CA ILE A 23 36.99 13.61 37.63
C ILE A 23 36.82 15.07 38.07
N ALA A 24 35.72 15.39 38.74
CA ALA A 24 35.56 16.67 39.44
C ALA A 24 36.44 16.66 40.70
N ARG A 25 37.58 17.34 40.62
CA ARG A 25 38.48 17.57 41.75
C ARG A 25 37.96 18.80 42.52
N ALA A 26 37.37 18.59 43.69
CA ALA A 26 36.98 19.68 44.57
C ALA A 26 38.22 20.35 45.18
N ASP A 27 38.57 21.52 44.67
CA ASP A 27 39.46 22.46 45.35
C ASP A 27 38.65 23.24 46.39
N SER A 28 39.00 23.09 47.67
CA SER A 28 38.31 23.74 48.79
C SER A 28 39.03 25.01 49.27
N SER A 29 39.99 25.53 48.50
CA SER A 29 40.86 26.63 48.95
C SER A 29 40.57 28.01 48.34
N GLY A 30 39.29 28.33 48.04
CA GLY A 30 39.00 29.68 47.53
C GLY A 30 37.57 30.14 47.29
N ALA A 31 36.52 29.44 47.75
CA ALA A 31 35.15 29.86 47.49
C ALA A 31 34.64 30.92 48.50
N SER A 32 35.18 32.12 48.38
CA SER A 32 34.60 33.36 48.90
C SER A 32 33.29 33.66 48.18
N PHE A 33 32.14 33.57 48.87
CA PHE A 33 30.81 34.12 48.54
C PHE A 33 30.21 33.92 47.12
N SER A 34 30.89 33.26 46.18
CA SER A 34 30.42 33.10 44.79
C SER A 34 29.20 32.20 44.66
N VAL A 35 28.94 31.35 45.66
CA VAL A 35 27.71 30.54 45.73
C VAL A 35 26.50 31.42 46.04
N LEU A 36 26.66 32.46 46.87
CA LEU A 36 25.62 33.45 47.12
C LEU A 36 25.41 34.35 45.90
N ASP A 37 26.47 34.70 45.17
CA ASP A 37 26.39 35.49 43.95
C ASP A 37 25.74 34.71 42.79
N GLN A 38 26.03 33.41 42.64
CA GLN A 38 25.32 32.54 41.69
C GLN A 38 23.87 32.28 42.08
N LEU A 39 23.57 32.11 43.38
CA LEU A 39 22.20 31.92 43.86
C LEU A 39 21.38 33.21 43.70
N LEU A 40 21.98 34.38 43.91
CA LEU A 40 21.32 35.67 43.77
C LEU A 40 21.23 36.11 42.30
N SER A 41 22.22 35.78 41.46
CA SER A 41 22.18 36.00 40.01
C SER A 41 21.16 35.08 39.33
N ALA A 42 20.99 33.84 39.78
CA ALA A 42 19.94 32.95 39.28
C ALA A 42 18.54 33.34 39.77
N LEU A 43 18.44 34.10 40.88
CA LEU A 43 17.17 34.63 41.41
C LEU A 43 16.81 36.00 40.82
N LEU A 44 17.80 36.73 40.29
CA LEU A 44 17.65 38.06 39.68
C LEU A 44 17.71 38.05 38.15
N ASP A 45 18.08 36.94 37.52
CA ASP A 45 17.80 36.73 36.11
C ASP A 45 16.28 36.55 35.99
N PRO A 46 15.53 37.53 35.44
CA PRO A 46 14.11 37.33 35.20
C PRO A 46 14.02 36.17 34.23
N GLY A 47 13.78 34.97 34.77
CA GLY A 47 13.91 33.71 34.05
C GLY A 47 13.29 33.87 32.68
N GLU A 48 14.09 33.58 31.64
CA GLU A 48 13.78 33.91 30.26
C GLU A 48 12.28 33.80 30.05
N THR A 49 11.64 34.94 29.78
CA THR A 49 10.21 34.98 29.53
C THR A 49 9.95 33.92 28.49
N ALA A 50 9.30 32.82 28.90
CA ALA A 50 8.99 31.74 28.00
C ALA A 50 8.34 32.39 26.78
N SER A 51 8.93 32.16 25.59
CA SER A 51 8.34 32.67 24.35
C SER A 51 6.86 32.33 24.40
N ALA A 52 6.02 33.32 24.07
CA ALA A 52 4.60 33.04 23.97
C ALA A 52 4.42 31.83 23.04
N PRO A 53 3.52 30.91 23.37
CA PRO A 53 3.24 29.79 22.47
C PRO A 53 2.79 30.36 21.11
N ASP A 54 3.40 29.85 20.04
CA ASP A 54 3.03 30.19 18.67
C ASP A 54 1.69 29.49 18.36
N MET A 55 0.58 30.17 18.64
CA MET A 55 -0.76 29.60 18.63
C MET A 55 -1.83 30.63 18.28
N GLN A 56 -2.71 30.28 17.35
CA GLN A 56 -3.93 31.04 17.06
C GLN A 56 -5.17 30.15 17.10
N ILE A 57 -6.28 30.72 17.60
CA ILE A 57 -7.61 30.08 17.56
C ILE A 57 -8.63 31.06 17.02
N SER A 58 -9.40 30.63 16.02
CA SER A 58 -10.54 31.33 15.46
C SER A 58 -11.82 30.53 15.65
N ILE A 59 -12.87 31.16 16.19
CA ILE A 59 -14.20 30.55 16.36
C ILE A 59 -15.25 31.51 15.80
N ASN A 60 -16.09 31.01 14.89
CA ASN A 60 -17.13 31.80 14.24
C ASN A 60 -16.61 33.10 13.58
N GLY A 61 -15.42 33.06 12.98
CA GLY A 61 -14.76 34.24 12.39
C GLY A 61 -14.23 35.26 13.38
N MET A 62 -14.14 34.91 14.67
CA MET A 62 -13.54 35.74 15.70
C MET A 62 -12.26 35.10 16.24
N GLU A 63 -11.19 35.89 16.30
CA GLU A 63 -9.93 35.50 16.95
C GLU A 63 -10.11 35.49 18.47
N LEU A 64 -9.70 34.39 19.14
CA LEU A 64 -9.76 34.24 20.59
C LEU A 64 -8.42 34.50 21.30
N PHE A 65 -7.31 34.28 20.58
CA PHE A 65 -5.96 34.57 21.05
C PHE A 65 -5.26 35.54 20.08
N PRO A 66 -4.47 36.50 20.60
CA PRO A 66 -3.92 37.59 19.80
C PRO A 66 -2.86 37.14 18.78
N THR A 67 -2.81 37.86 17.65
CA THR A 67 -1.91 37.66 16.50
C THR A 67 -0.57 38.39 16.59
N THR A 68 -0.36 39.19 17.64
CA THR A 68 0.88 39.96 17.78
C THR A 68 2.02 39.03 18.18
N ASP A 69 3.09 39.04 17.39
CA ASP A 69 4.29 38.20 17.57
C ASP A 69 4.05 36.68 17.46
N ASN A 70 2.99 36.28 16.73
CA ASN A 70 2.67 34.89 16.40
C ASN A 70 2.75 34.66 14.88
N THR A 71 3.27 33.52 14.47
CA THR A 71 3.37 33.06 13.08
C THR A 71 2.32 32.02 12.72
N ALA A 72 1.78 31.30 13.70
CA ALA A 72 0.63 30.43 13.52
C ALA A 72 -0.61 31.23 13.12
N THR A 73 -1.29 30.80 12.04
CA THR A 73 -2.47 31.46 11.48
C THR A 73 -3.71 30.57 11.62
N ALA A 74 -4.80 31.07 12.20
CA ALA A 74 -6.07 30.36 12.28
C ALA A 74 -7.23 31.24 11.77
N THR A 75 -7.94 30.79 10.73
CA THR A 75 -9.08 31.49 10.13
C THR A 75 -10.30 30.58 10.13
N SER A 76 -11.47 31.08 10.56
CA SER A 76 -12.71 30.31 10.50
C SER A 76 -13.89 31.12 9.96
N GLY A 77 -14.83 30.46 9.29
CA GLY A 77 -16.12 31.03 8.92
C GLY A 77 -17.13 31.04 10.08
N SER A 78 -18.37 31.45 9.79
CA SER A 78 -19.47 31.39 10.77
C SER A 78 -19.90 29.94 11.00
N GLY A 79 -19.83 29.47 12.23
CA GLY A 79 -20.10 28.07 12.60
C GLY A 79 -18.86 27.19 12.68
N ASP A 80 -17.70 27.71 12.26
CA ASP A 80 -16.47 26.95 12.09
C ASP A 80 -15.46 27.20 13.23
N ILE A 81 -14.53 26.27 13.42
CA ILE A 81 -13.41 26.37 14.36
C ILE A 81 -12.10 26.12 13.62
N ALA A 82 -11.11 26.99 13.82
CA ALA A 82 -9.76 26.79 13.33
C ALA A 82 -8.75 26.99 14.46
N ILE A 83 -7.76 26.10 14.54
CA ILE A 83 -6.72 26.10 15.58
C ILE A 83 -5.38 25.82 14.91
N ALA A 84 -4.42 26.73 15.05
CA ALA A 84 -3.05 26.55 14.56
C ALA A 84 -2.06 26.65 15.71
N ILE A 85 -1.09 25.74 15.77
CA ILE A 85 -0.10 25.62 16.84
C ILE A 85 1.27 25.26 16.24
N GLY A 86 2.28 26.12 16.42
CA GLY A 86 3.66 25.92 15.97
C GLY A 86 4.06 26.85 14.84
N ASP A 87 5.37 27.10 14.73
CA ASP A 87 5.98 28.10 13.83
C ASP A 87 5.45 27.96 12.40
N GLY A 88 4.68 28.95 11.94
CA GLY A 88 4.08 28.98 10.60
C GLY A 88 2.94 27.99 10.36
N ALA A 89 2.38 27.35 11.39
CA ALA A 89 1.22 26.46 11.27
C ALA A 89 -0.01 27.24 10.75
N ASN A 90 -0.82 26.64 9.88
CA ASN A 90 -1.97 27.30 9.26
C ASN A 90 -3.23 26.44 9.35
N ALA A 91 -4.26 26.90 10.04
CA ALA A 91 -5.57 26.25 10.07
C ALA A 91 -6.63 27.16 9.46
N ASN A 92 -7.32 26.70 8.44
CA ASN A 92 -8.38 27.44 7.80
C ASN A 92 -9.63 26.57 7.72
N ALA A 93 -10.66 26.88 8.49
CA ALA A 93 -11.96 26.23 8.39
C ALA A 93 -12.89 27.12 7.57
N SER A 94 -13.02 26.84 6.28
CA SER A 94 -13.90 27.58 5.38
C SER A 94 -15.03 26.69 4.86
N GLY A 95 -16.27 26.96 5.26
CA GLY A 95 -17.42 26.17 4.84
C GLY A 95 -18.62 26.38 5.77
N SER A 96 -19.20 25.30 6.27
CA SER A 96 -20.28 25.38 7.26
C SER A 96 -20.16 24.27 8.30
N TYR A 97 -19.84 24.67 9.53
CA TYR A 97 -19.62 23.79 10.67
C TYR A 97 -18.37 22.91 10.55
N ASP A 98 -17.30 23.44 9.97
CA ASP A 98 -16.04 22.75 9.76
C ASP A 98 -15.07 22.96 10.94
N LEU A 99 -14.13 22.01 11.11
CA LEU A 99 -13.02 22.09 12.04
C LEU A 99 -11.70 21.92 11.29
N ALA A 100 -10.79 22.89 11.44
CA ALA A 100 -9.42 22.80 10.96
C ALA A 100 -8.42 22.88 12.11
N PHE A 101 -7.44 21.98 12.14
CA PHE A 101 -6.42 21.91 13.17
C PHE A 101 -5.03 21.68 12.57
N ALA A 102 -4.12 22.64 12.72
CA ALA A 102 -2.73 22.51 12.28
C ALA A 102 -1.80 22.54 13.48
N HIS A 103 -0.98 21.52 13.65
CA HIS A 103 -0.01 21.41 14.72
C HIS A 103 1.36 20.97 14.21
N GLY A 104 2.40 21.70 14.59
CA GLY A 104 3.77 21.45 14.17
C GLY A 104 4.28 22.53 13.21
N PRO A 105 5.62 22.73 13.15
CA PRO A 105 6.25 23.71 12.28
C PRO A 105 5.75 23.58 10.84
N ASN A 106 5.16 24.66 10.31
CA ASN A 106 4.64 24.75 8.94
C ASN A 106 3.55 23.71 8.62
N SER A 107 2.89 23.11 9.62
CA SER A 107 1.74 22.23 9.39
C SER A 107 0.55 23.01 8.84
N THR A 108 -0.33 22.38 8.05
CA THR A 108 -1.44 23.08 7.41
C THR A 108 -2.71 22.23 7.34
N ALA A 109 -3.81 22.72 7.86
CA ALA A 109 -5.14 22.10 7.78
C ALA A 109 -6.13 23.06 7.12
N GLU A 110 -6.64 22.71 5.94
CA GLU A 110 -7.51 23.60 5.15
C GLU A 110 -8.84 22.93 4.76
N GLY A 111 -9.94 23.49 5.24
CA GLY A 111 -11.28 23.31 4.69
C GLY A 111 -11.55 24.33 3.59
N VAL A 112 -12.37 23.97 2.62
CA VAL A 112 -12.57 24.73 1.38
C VAL A 112 -14.04 25.13 1.23
N LEU A 113 -14.29 26.37 0.79
CA LEU A 113 -15.65 26.92 0.61
C LEU A 113 -16.67 25.88 0.10
N GLY A 114 -17.79 25.74 0.81
CA GLY A 114 -18.85 24.81 0.42
C GLY A 114 -18.71 23.39 0.99
N SER A 115 -17.61 23.05 1.68
CA SER A 115 -17.62 21.92 2.60
C SER A 115 -18.61 22.16 3.73
N SER A 116 -19.16 21.08 4.26
CA SER A 116 -20.04 21.14 5.43
C SER A 116 -19.76 19.98 6.35
N LEU A 117 -19.66 20.28 7.66
CA LEU A 117 -19.35 19.32 8.71
C LEU A 117 -18.06 18.53 8.47
N SER A 118 -17.05 19.19 7.92
CA SER A 118 -15.74 18.63 7.59
C SER A 118 -14.75 18.70 8.75
N LEU A 119 -13.90 17.69 8.88
CA LEU A 119 -12.74 17.68 9.78
C LEU A 119 -11.44 17.67 8.97
N ILE A 120 -10.56 18.62 9.26
CA ILE A 120 -9.24 18.70 8.65
C ILE A 120 -8.20 18.83 9.74
N ALA A 121 -7.20 17.96 9.76
CA ALA A 121 -6.15 18.04 10.75
C ALA A 121 -4.77 17.63 10.21
N ALA A 122 -3.78 18.50 10.41
CA ALA A 122 -2.40 18.26 10.04
C ALA A 122 -1.52 18.35 11.28
N ASP A 123 -0.74 17.32 11.55
CA ASP A 123 0.10 17.19 12.73
C ASP A 123 1.52 16.74 12.34
N GLY A 124 2.54 17.49 12.75
CA GLY A 124 3.94 17.22 12.45
C GLY A 124 4.59 18.24 11.52
N ASP A 125 5.91 18.21 11.51
CA ASP A 125 6.73 19.12 10.70
C ASP A 125 6.29 19.06 9.23
N ALA A 126 5.75 20.18 8.74
CA ALA A 126 5.24 20.32 7.38
C ALA A 126 4.15 19.30 6.98
N SER A 127 3.35 18.76 7.92
CA SER A 127 2.19 17.93 7.58
C SER A 127 1.06 18.73 6.95
N HIS A 128 0.25 18.10 6.10
CA HIS A 128 -0.80 18.81 5.35
C HIS A 128 -2.09 18.01 5.21
N ALA A 129 -3.22 18.55 5.66
CA ALA A 129 -4.52 17.92 5.50
C ALA A 129 -5.50 18.87 4.85
N THR A 130 -6.37 18.34 4.00
CA THR A 130 -7.36 19.13 3.27
C THR A 130 -8.65 18.38 3.05
N ASN A 131 -9.79 19.04 3.25
CA ASN A 131 -11.05 18.55 2.70
C ASN A 131 -11.38 19.34 1.45
N ALA A 132 -12.10 18.76 0.50
CA ALA A 132 -12.34 19.44 -0.76
C ALA A 132 -13.74 20.05 -0.89
N PHE A 133 -13.91 20.86 -1.93
CA PHE A 133 -15.08 21.70 -2.18
C PHE A 133 -16.38 20.88 -2.25
N GLY A 134 -17.43 21.33 -1.56
CA GLY A 134 -18.73 20.67 -1.65
C GLY A 134 -18.80 19.29 -0.98
N GLY A 135 -17.75 18.90 -0.26
CA GLY A 135 -17.73 17.70 0.57
C GLY A 135 -18.68 17.82 1.75
N PHE A 136 -19.47 16.81 1.98
CA PHE A 136 -20.30 16.70 3.18
C PHE A 136 -19.73 15.59 4.06
N LEU A 137 -19.35 15.93 5.29
CA LEU A 137 -18.79 14.99 6.28
C LEU A 137 -17.42 14.39 5.93
N ASP A 138 -16.59 15.11 5.19
CA ASP A 138 -15.24 14.64 4.85
C ASP A 138 -14.27 14.67 6.04
N THR A 139 -13.26 13.80 6.04
CA THR A 139 -12.18 13.79 7.05
C THR A 139 -10.77 13.60 6.47
N ALA A 140 -9.94 14.65 6.49
CA ALA A 140 -8.54 14.58 6.09
C ALA A 140 -7.62 14.69 7.30
N PHE A 141 -6.70 13.75 7.44
CA PHE A 141 -5.77 13.68 8.55
C PHE A 141 -4.34 13.32 8.14
N ALA A 142 -3.44 14.31 8.14
CA ALA A 142 -2.03 14.10 7.86
C ALA A 142 -1.19 14.20 9.13
N ASP A 143 -0.52 13.11 9.48
CA ASP A 143 0.31 13.03 10.67
C ASP A 143 1.72 12.45 10.41
N GLY A 144 2.75 13.15 10.89
CA GLY A 144 4.15 12.78 10.74
C GLY A 144 4.88 13.67 9.74
N ALA A 145 6.20 13.81 9.92
CA ALA A 145 6.99 14.78 9.16
C ALA A 145 6.76 14.65 7.63
N GLY A 146 6.14 15.67 7.05
CA GLY A 146 5.77 15.72 5.63
C GLY A 146 4.68 14.73 5.20
N SER A 147 3.80 14.28 6.09
CA SER A 147 2.62 13.47 5.76
C SER A 147 1.52 14.32 5.10
N ASN A 148 0.62 13.70 4.34
CA ASN A 148 -0.32 14.45 3.51
C ASN A 148 -1.68 13.78 3.24
N THR A 149 -2.80 14.49 3.42
CA THR A 149 -4.15 13.93 3.18
C THR A 149 -5.15 14.78 2.44
N THR A 150 -6.06 14.09 1.74
CA THR A 150 -7.19 14.72 1.04
C THR A 150 -8.43 13.86 0.83
N THR A 151 -9.60 14.32 1.26
CA THR A 151 -10.87 13.56 1.12
C THR A 151 -11.59 13.76 -0.19
N GLY A 152 -11.02 14.50 -1.13
CA GLY A 152 -11.69 14.73 -2.41
C GLY A 152 -13.01 15.52 -2.37
N ILE A 153 -13.62 15.70 -3.55
CA ILE A 153 -14.58 16.77 -3.91
C ILE A 153 -15.98 16.20 -4.13
N GLY A 154 -17.03 16.92 -3.69
CA GLY A 154 -18.42 16.47 -3.89
C GLY A 154 -18.70 15.09 -3.29
N ALA A 155 -17.77 14.69 -2.45
CA ALA A 155 -17.74 13.54 -1.62
C ALA A 155 -18.86 13.63 -0.60
N VAL A 156 -19.46 12.49 -0.35
CA VAL A 156 -20.24 12.35 0.86
C VAL A 156 -19.49 11.34 1.70
N GLY A 157 -18.77 11.84 2.71
CA GLY A 157 -18.11 11.02 3.71
C GLY A 157 -16.83 10.35 3.26
N ASP A 158 -15.99 11.06 2.50
CA ASP A 158 -14.67 10.55 2.10
C ASP A 158 -13.65 10.72 3.25
N LEU A 159 -12.74 9.76 3.42
CA LEU A 159 -11.71 9.65 4.47
C LEU A 159 -10.24 9.51 4.00
N ALA A 160 -9.46 10.57 4.12
CA ALA A 160 -8.06 10.54 3.75
C ALA A 160 -7.16 10.57 4.97
N LEU A 161 -6.29 9.58 5.10
CA LEU A 161 -5.41 9.45 6.26
C LEU A 161 -3.97 9.09 5.90
N ALA A 162 -3.05 10.02 6.07
CA ALA A 162 -1.63 9.84 5.82
C ALA A 162 -0.87 9.91 7.11
N HIS A 163 -0.15 8.86 7.41
CA HIS A 163 0.56 8.74 8.64
C HIS A 163 1.98 8.16 8.51
N GLY A 164 2.98 8.90 8.96
CA GLY A 164 4.40 8.55 8.84
C GLY A 164 5.16 9.53 7.97
N SER A 165 6.49 9.50 8.11
CA SER A 165 7.31 10.45 7.38
C SER A 165 7.13 10.28 5.88
N GLY A 166 6.57 11.29 5.23
CA GLY A 166 6.25 11.25 3.80
C GLY A 166 5.19 10.20 3.41
N SER A 167 4.26 9.86 4.30
CA SER A 167 3.08 9.03 3.98
C SER A 167 1.95 9.86 3.35
N GLU A 168 1.05 9.24 2.57
CA GLU A 168 0.18 10.02 1.65
C GLU A 168 -1.16 9.41 1.22
N ALA A 169 -2.28 9.99 1.64
CA ALA A 169 -3.59 9.34 1.56
C ALA A 169 -4.74 10.26 1.17
N SER A 170 -5.84 9.66 0.77
CA SER A 170 -6.64 10.20 -0.32
C SER A 170 -7.92 9.42 -0.58
N ALA A 171 -8.97 9.70 0.15
CA ALA A 171 -10.28 9.08 0.00
C ALA A 171 -11.06 9.35 -1.26
N GLY A 172 -10.48 9.18 -2.44
CA GLY A 172 -11.18 9.35 -3.71
C GLY A 172 -12.17 10.52 -3.70
N SER A 173 -13.29 10.46 -4.41
CA SER A 173 -14.18 11.59 -4.63
C SER A 173 -15.44 11.16 -5.35
N LEU A 174 -16.59 11.80 -5.11
CA LEU A 174 -17.84 11.63 -5.87
C LEU A 174 -18.42 10.20 -5.82
N GLY A 175 -17.70 9.25 -5.25
CA GLY A 175 -18.28 8.16 -4.53
C GLY A 175 -19.01 8.69 -3.31
N PHE A 176 -19.98 7.91 -2.89
CA PHE A 176 -20.20 7.88 -1.47
C PHE A 176 -19.04 7.07 -0.92
N PHE A 177 -18.19 7.63 -0.06
CA PHE A 177 -17.24 6.85 0.75
C PHE A 177 -16.02 6.27 0.00
N ASP A 178 -15.30 7.08 -0.77
CA ASP A 178 -13.95 6.71 -1.17
C ASP A 178 -12.97 6.80 0.04
N ASN A 179 -11.82 6.10 0.03
CA ASN A 179 -11.02 5.82 1.25
C ASN A 179 -9.48 5.63 1.07
N ALA A 180 -8.60 6.60 0.78
CA ALA A 180 -7.14 6.37 0.80
C ALA A 180 -6.49 6.63 2.10
N VAL A 181 -5.61 5.70 2.43
CA VAL A 181 -5.01 5.59 3.73
C VAL A 181 -3.60 5.13 3.51
N ALA A 182 -2.65 5.87 4.04
CA ALA A 182 -1.30 5.81 3.59
C ALA A 182 -0.33 5.98 4.69
N VAL A 183 0.48 4.98 4.86
CA VAL A 183 1.12 4.73 6.11
C VAL A 183 2.48 4.10 5.96
N GLY A 184 3.47 4.78 6.54
CA GLY A 184 4.85 4.35 6.62
C GLY A 184 5.77 5.35 5.96
N ALA A 185 7.07 5.13 6.14
CA ALA A 185 8.06 5.97 5.48
C ALA A 185 7.86 5.85 3.97
N GLY A 186 7.31 6.91 3.37
CA GLY A 186 7.00 6.93 1.96
C GLY A 186 5.83 6.05 1.54
N ALA A 187 4.86 5.77 2.41
CA ALA A 187 3.97 4.65 2.18
C ALA A 187 2.47 4.90 2.09
N HIS A 188 1.89 3.88 1.44
CA HIS A 188 0.55 3.36 1.60
C HIS A 188 -0.60 4.20 1.01
N SER A 189 -1.74 3.59 0.71
CA SER A 189 -2.97 4.23 0.20
C SER A 189 -4.09 3.12 0.20
N ILE A 190 -5.34 3.52 0.12
CA ILE A 190 -6.56 2.69 0.18
C ILE A 190 -7.58 3.36 -0.78
N ALA A 191 -8.66 2.80 -1.28
CA ALA A 191 -9.88 3.59 -1.54
C ALA A 191 -11.07 2.68 -1.60
N GLY A 192 -12.18 3.38 -1.57
CA GLY A 192 -13.27 3.03 -0.72
C GLY A 192 -14.42 2.55 -1.53
N ILE A 193 -15.21 1.74 -0.88
CA ILE A 193 -16.41 1.13 -1.40
C ILE A 193 -17.51 2.14 -1.65
N GLY A 194 -18.53 1.76 -2.40
CA GLY A 194 -19.75 2.58 -2.54
C GLY A 194 -19.53 3.88 -3.32
N ALA A 195 -18.27 4.25 -3.49
CA ALA A 195 -17.77 4.48 -4.81
C ALA A 195 -18.35 3.41 -5.72
N THR A 196 -18.79 3.90 -6.86
CA THR A 196 -18.94 3.00 -7.98
C THR A 196 -17.58 2.33 -8.30
N LEU A 197 -16.46 2.78 -7.68
CA LEU A 197 -15.09 2.32 -7.84
C LEU A 197 -14.21 2.60 -6.58
N GLY A 198 -13.84 1.58 -5.81
CA GLY A 198 -12.85 1.71 -4.75
C GLY A 198 -11.45 1.69 -5.34
N THR A 199 -10.51 2.40 -4.74
CA THR A 199 -9.19 2.63 -5.38
C THR A 199 -8.05 2.88 -4.41
N ALA A 200 -7.17 1.92 -4.27
CA ALA A 200 -6.15 1.93 -3.29
C ALA A 200 -4.83 1.71 -3.90
N ALA A 201 -3.93 2.46 -3.35
CA ALA A 201 -2.60 2.53 -3.85
C ALA A 201 -1.68 2.34 -2.66
N ALA A 202 -0.40 2.12 -2.79
CA ALA A 202 0.47 2.16 -1.65
C ALA A 202 1.87 1.94 -2.04
N PHE A 203 2.74 2.64 -1.33
CA PHE A 203 4.08 2.88 -1.82
C PHE A 203 5.10 2.70 -0.71
N GLY A 204 6.38 2.82 -1.06
CA GLY A 204 7.49 2.61 -0.13
C GLY A 204 7.97 1.16 -0.12
N ASP A 205 9.18 0.91 0.37
CA ASP A 205 9.54 -0.46 0.74
C ASP A 205 8.47 -0.96 1.73
N ASN A 206 7.90 -2.14 1.48
CA ASN A 206 6.70 -2.67 2.14
C ASN A 206 5.41 -1.90 1.80
N ALA A 207 5.27 -1.48 0.55
CA ALA A 207 4.07 -0.85 0.05
C ALA A 207 2.85 -1.78 0.15
N SER A 208 1.71 -1.27 0.58
CA SER A 208 0.49 -2.07 0.77
C SER A 208 -0.82 -1.38 0.37
N ALA A 209 -1.39 -1.76 -0.75
CA ALA A 209 -2.51 -1.09 -1.38
C ALA A 209 -3.71 -2.01 -1.46
N LEU A 210 -4.85 -1.47 -1.08
CA LEU A 210 -6.02 -2.28 -0.85
C LEU A 210 -7.31 -1.62 -1.26
N VAL A 211 -7.92 -2.09 -2.34
CA VAL A 211 -9.27 -1.66 -2.68
C VAL A 211 -10.29 -2.57 -2.12
N ALA A 212 -11.33 -1.94 -1.62
CA ALA A 212 -12.52 -2.61 -1.24
C ALA A 212 -13.66 -2.46 -2.25
N ALA A 213 -14.59 -3.43 -2.13
CA ALA A 213 -15.73 -3.71 -3.00
C ALA A 213 -16.51 -2.49 -3.48
N SER A 214 -16.45 -2.30 -4.77
CA SER A 214 -17.18 -1.31 -5.54
C SER A 214 -17.69 -2.00 -6.80
N LEU A 215 -18.31 -1.27 -7.73
CA LEU A 215 -18.59 -1.92 -9.01
C LEU A 215 -17.31 -2.25 -9.80
N GLY A 216 -16.12 -1.80 -9.36
CA GLY A 216 -14.84 -2.29 -9.86
C GLY A 216 -13.66 -1.95 -8.94
N ASP A 217 -12.94 -2.96 -8.48
CA ASP A 217 -11.89 -2.77 -7.47
C ASP A 217 -10.49 -2.70 -8.09
N LEU A 218 -9.64 -1.78 -7.59
CA LEU A 218 -8.26 -1.62 -8.07
C LEU A 218 -7.22 -1.33 -6.99
N ALA A 219 -6.54 -2.37 -6.55
CA ALA A 219 -5.54 -2.29 -5.50
C ALA A 219 -4.14 -2.44 -6.08
N THR A 220 -3.21 -1.61 -5.66
CA THR A 220 -1.90 -1.55 -6.32
C THR A 220 -0.80 -1.09 -5.39
N ALA A 221 0.11 -2.00 -5.05
CA ALA A 221 1.14 -1.78 -4.05
C ALA A 221 2.52 -2.09 -4.60
N LEU A 222 3.42 -1.14 -4.47
CA LEU A 222 4.67 -1.13 -5.23
C LEU A 222 5.86 -0.66 -4.39
N GLY A 223 6.97 -1.40 -4.45
CA GLY A 223 8.11 -1.30 -3.52
C GLY A 223 8.67 -2.68 -3.22
N ALA A 224 9.87 -2.79 -2.63
CA ALA A 224 10.34 -4.11 -2.19
C ALA A 224 9.30 -4.72 -1.24
N ASP A 225 8.97 -6.01 -1.39
CA ASP A 225 8.02 -6.71 -0.52
C ASP A 225 6.61 -6.06 -0.51
N SER A 226 6.08 -5.65 -1.68
CA SER A 226 4.78 -4.94 -1.75
C SER A 226 3.56 -5.82 -1.89
N VAL A 227 2.38 -5.36 -1.47
CA VAL A 227 1.18 -6.20 -1.46
C VAL A 227 -0.04 -5.46 -1.97
N ALA A 228 -0.56 -5.89 -3.11
CA ALA A 228 -1.77 -5.35 -3.69
C ALA A 228 -2.91 -6.33 -3.59
N ALA A 229 -4.05 -5.86 -3.11
CA ALA A 229 -5.19 -6.73 -2.94
C ALA A 229 -6.51 -5.99 -3.14
N THR A 230 -7.35 -6.53 -4.00
CA THR A 230 -8.70 -6.05 -4.25
C THR A 230 -9.72 -7.03 -3.70
N ALA A 231 -10.94 -6.58 -3.38
CA ALA A 231 -11.99 -7.45 -2.86
C ALA A 231 -13.20 -7.57 -3.80
N GLY A 232 -14.05 -8.56 -3.56
CA GLY A 232 -15.18 -8.89 -4.46
C GLY A 232 -16.08 -7.72 -4.82
N GLY A 233 -16.27 -7.48 -6.11
CA GLY A 233 -17.19 -6.48 -6.66
C GLY A 233 -16.83 -6.19 -8.12
N GLY A 234 -17.70 -6.55 -9.06
CA GLY A 234 -17.47 -6.34 -10.50
C GLY A 234 -16.10 -6.82 -11.02
N ASP A 235 -15.47 -6.03 -11.87
CA ASP A 235 -14.14 -6.29 -12.43
C ASP A 235 -13.06 -5.85 -11.43
N VAL A 236 -12.03 -6.68 -11.23
CA VAL A 236 -11.11 -6.56 -10.11
C VAL A 236 -9.65 -6.77 -10.53
N LEU A 237 -8.75 -5.89 -10.10
CA LEU A 237 -7.32 -5.94 -10.44
C LEU A 237 -6.41 -5.67 -9.24
N ALA A 238 -5.57 -6.64 -8.91
CA ALA A 238 -4.49 -6.50 -7.93
C ALA A 238 -3.12 -6.60 -8.60
N LEU A 239 -2.21 -5.69 -8.23
CA LEU A 239 -0.88 -5.58 -8.81
C LEU A 239 0.20 -5.33 -7.78
N ALA A 240 1.11 -6.28 -7.60
CA ALA A 240 2.25 -6.16 -6.70
C ALA A 240 3.57 -6.43 -7.41
N THR A 241 4.65 -5.78 -6.94
CA THR A 241 5.94 -5.82 -7.64
C THR A 241 7.13 -5.88 -6.67
N ALA A 242 8.32 -6.13 -7.20
CA ALA A 242 9.60 -6.23 -6.51
C ALA A 242 9.62 -7.25 -5.35
N GLY A 243 9.03 -8.42 -5.60
CA GLY A 243 8.81 -9.47 -4.60
C GLY A 243 7.51 -9.29 -3.86
N GLY A 244 6.53 -8.76 -4.57
CA GLY A 244 5.24 -8.43 -4.02
C GLY A 244 4.15 -9.41 -4.40
N ASP A 245 3.13 -9.49 -3.54
CA ASP A 245 1.98 -10.39 -3.64
C ASP A 245 0.75 -9.65 -4.16
N ALA A 246 0.20 -10.14 -5.27
CA ALA A 246 -1.01 -9.63 -5.88
C ALA A 246 -2.19 -10.59 -5.67
N ASN A 247 -3.32 -10.08 -5.20
CA ASN A 247 -4.50 -10.90 -4.94
C ASN A 247 -5.79 -10.22 -5.42
N ALA A 248 -6.44 -10.81 -6.43
CA ALA A 248 -7.65 -10.29 -7.03
C ALA A 248 -8.86 -11.22 -6.80
N VAL A 249 -9.97 -10.66 -6.34
CA VAL A 249 -11.21 -11.39 -6.03
C VAL A 249 -12.40 -10.55 -6.48
N GLY A 250 -13.33 -11.08 -7.27
CA GLY A 250 -14.27 -10.33 -8.12
C GLY A 250 -15.17 -11.24 -9.00
N VAL A 251 -15.64 -10.71 -10.14
CA VAL A 251 -16.33 -11.49 -11.19
C VAL A 251 -15.41 -11.72 -12.39
N PHE A 252 -14.63 -10.69 -12.74
CA PHE A 252 -13.52 -10.75 -13.67
C PHE A 252 -12.28 -10.28 -12.91
N GLU A 253 -11.29 -11.12 -12.73
CA GLU A 253 -10.15 -10.84 -11.86
C GLU A 253 -8.83 -10.96 -12.58
N ALA A 254 -7.90 -10.09 -12.19
CA ALA A 254 -6.51 -10.22 -12.56
C ALA A 254 -5.62 -9.93 -11.36
N ALA A 255 -4.77 -10.89 -11.00
CA ALA A 255 -3.66 -10.69 -10.08
C ALA A 255 -2.34 -10.79 -10.85
N LEU A 256 -1.48 -9.81 -10.63
CA LEU A 256 -0.15 -9.75 -11.24
C LEU A 256 0.92 -9.52 -10.16
N GLY A 257 1.69 -10.57 -9.86
CA GLY A 257 2.90 -10.51 -9.04
C GLY A 257 4.13 -10.39 -9.94
N ASN A 258 5.08 -9.53 -9.60
CA ASN A 258 6.29 -9.35 -10.41
C ASN A 258 7.54 -9.03 -9.57
N GLY A 259 8.45 -9.97 -9.42
CA GLY A 259 9.71 -9.84 -8.70
C GLY A 259 10.16 -11.17 -8.11
N ALA A 260 11.19 -11.14 -7.26
CA ALA A 260 11.64 -12.36 -6.58
C ALA A 260 10.72 -12.65 -5.39
N ASN A 261 10.20 -13.87 -5.25
CA ASN A 261 9.14 -14.20 -4.27
C ASN A 261 7.83 -13.45 -4.57
N SER A 262 7.37 -13.48 -5.82
CA SER A 262 6.10 -12.85 -6.19
C SER A 262 5.01 -13.89 -6.36
N ASP A 263 3.93 -13.72 -5.59
CA ASP A 263 2.72 -14.51 -5.71
C ASP A 263 1.61 -13.71 -6.40
N ALA A 264 0.86 -14.37 -7.28
CA ALA A 264 -0.33 -13.84 -7.91
C ALA A 264 -1.49 -14.80 -7.66
N THR A 265 -2.61 -14.30 -7.14
CA THR A 265 -3.79 -15.13 -6.86
C THR A 265 -5.07 -14.50 -7.40
N ALA A 266 -5.83 -15.23 -8.22
CA ALA A 266 -7.16 -14.85 -8.71
C ALA A 266 -8.21 -15.93 -8.35
N GLY A 267 -9.53 -15.71 -8.54
CA GLY A 267 -10.51 -16.76 -8.25
C GLY A 267 -12.00 -16.47 -8.47
N GLY A 268 -12.40 -15.80 -9.56
CA GLY A 268 -13.83 -15.56 -9.88
C GLY A 268 -14.31 -16.23 -11.15
N ILE A 269 -15.23 -15.62 -11.90
CA ILE A 269 -15.78 -16.29 -13.10
C ILE A 269 -14.71 -16.39 -14.19
N LEU A 270 -13.93 -15.33 -14.35
CA LEU A 270 -12.71 -15.32 -15.16
C LEU A 270 -11.58 -14.84 -14.24
N GLY A 271 -10.80 -15.76 -13.72
CA GLY A 271 -9.58 -15.42 -13.00
C GLY A 271 -8.39 -15.36 -13.95
N LEU A 272 -7.43 -14.51 -13.61
CA LEU A 272 -6.16 -14.38 -14.32
C LEU A 272 -5.06 -14.15 -13.28
N ALA A 273 -4.26 -15.17 -12.97
CA ALA A 273 -3.08 -15.04 -12.13
C ALA A 273 -1.81 -15.06 -12.97
N PHE A 274 -0.96 -14.04 -12.82
CA PHE A 274 0.30 -13.92 -13.53
C PHE A 274 1.45 -13.62 -12.57
N ALA A 275 2.50 -14.44 -12.57
CA ALA A 275 3.72 -14.17 -11.79
C ALA A 275 4.96 -14.09 -12.69
N LEU A 276 5.86 -13.13 -12.42
CA LEU A 276 7.08 -12.88 -13.19
C LEU A 276 8.29 -12.70 -12.25
N GLY A 277 9.45 -13.28 -12.53
CA GLY A 277 10.65 -13.17 -11.67
C GLY A 277 11.33 -14.49 -11.28
N SER A 278 11.57 -14.72 -9.98
CA SER A 278 12.18 -15.95 -9.44
C SER A 278 11.47 -16.36 -8.15
N ASP A 279 11.34 -17.66 -7.87
CA ASP A 279 10.55 -18.16 -6.73
C ASP A 279 9.11 -17.64 -6.84
N LEU A 280 8.36 -18.16 -7.81
CA LEU A 280 7.11 -17.54 -8.28
C LEU A 280 5.93 -18.47 -8.11
N LYS A 281 4.77 -17.86 -7.82
CA LYS A 281 3.51 -18.59 -7.77
C LYS A 281 2.38 -17.83 -8.46
N ALA A 282 1.69 -18.47 -9.39
CA ALA A 282 0.41 -18.00 -9.91
C ALA A 282 -0.67 -19.04 -9.56
N ILE A 283 -1.70 -18.63 -8.85
CA ILE A 283 -2.81 -19.49 -8.43
C ILE A 283 -4.11 -18.88 -8.93
N ASP A 284 -4.96 -19.69 -9.53
CA ASP A 284 -6.32 -19.30 -9.88
C ASP A 284 -7.32 -20.36 -9.44
N SER A 285 -8.52 -19.94 -9.05
CA SER A 285 -9.55 -20.84 -8.51
C SER A 285 -10.99 -20.40 -8.82
N GLY A 286 -11.34 -20.33 -10.09
CA GLY A 286 -12.57 -19.79 -10.65
C GLY A 286 -13.39 -20.77 -11.52
N ILE A 287 -14.03 -20.26 -12.58
CA ILE A 287 -14.74 -21.08 -13.59
C ILE A 287 -13.91 -21.23 -14.87
N LEU A 288 -13.27 -20.14 -15.29
CA LEU A 288 -12.33 -20.06 -16.40
C LEU A 288 -11.02 -19.55 -15.83
N ASP A 289 -10.08 -20.47 -15.61
CA ASP A 289 -8.90 -20.17 -14.83
C ASP A 289 -7.67 -20.04 -15.71
N PHE A 290 -6.88 -19.02 -15.44
CA PHE A 290 -5.60 -18.82 -16.10
C PHE A 290 -4.52 -18.49 -15.09
N ALA A 291 -3.64 -19.46 -14.83
CA ALA A 291 -2.42 -19.26 -14.06
C ALA A 291 -1.21 -19.31 -14.98
N SER A 292 -0.38 -18.26 -14.99
CA SER A 292 0.86 -18.28 -15.76
C SER A 292 2.04 -17.68 -15.02
N VAL A 293 3.17 -18.36 -15.16
CA VAL A 293 4.43 -17.96 -14.55
C VAL A 293 5.53 -17.86 -15.61
N PHE A 294 6.33 -16.81 -15.52
CA PHE A 294 7.54 -16.64 -16.34
C PHE A 294 8.74 -16.39 -15.43
N GLY A 295 9.58 -17.41 -15.23
CA GLY A 295 10.70 -17.36 -14.30
C GLY A 295 11.18 -18.72 -13.85
N THR A 296 12.13 -18.74 -12.91
CA THR A 296 12.72 -19.97 -12.34
C THR A 296 12.07 -20.34 -11.01
N ASN A 297 11.96 -21.64 -10.72
CA ASN A 297 11.32 -22.15 -9.50
C ASN A 297 9.85 -21.69 -9.46
N ALA A 298 9.16 -22.00 -10.56
CA ALA A 298 7.85 -21.46 -10.90
C ALA A 298 6.73 -22.47 -10.65
N GLU A 299 5.62 -22.01 -10.08
CA GLU A 299 4.41 -22.79 -9.85
C GLU A 299 3.18 -22.08 -10.43
N ALA A 300 2.56 -22.67 -11.47
CA ALA A 300 1.27 -22.24 -12.02
C ALA A 300 0.18 -23.25 -11.63
N ASP A 301 -0.85 -22.82 -10.91
CA ASP A 301 -1.93 -23.66 -10.41
C ASP A 301 -3.28 -23.06 -10.81
N ALA A 302 -4.04 -23.78 -11.62
CA ALA A 302 -5.43 -23.48 -12.00
C ALA A 302 -6.27 -24.73 -11.68
N THR A 303 -6.71 -24.89 -10.42
CA THR A 303 -7.18 -26.19 -9.89
C THR A 303 -8.70 -26.38 -9.83
N THR A 304 -9.48 -25.39 -10.25
CA THR A 304 -10.94 -25.48 -10.17
C THR A 304 -11.58 -24.82 -11.38
N GLY A 305 -12.58 -25.46 -11.99
CA GLY A 305 -13.31 -24.80 -13.07
C GLY A 305 -13.79 -25.75 -14.14
N ILE A 306 -14.12 -25.19 -15.30
CA ILE A 306 -14.55 -25.92 -16.52
C ILE A 306 -13.57 -25.68 -17.66
N ALA A 307 -12.52 -24.87 -17.49
CA ALA A 307 -11.47 -24.67 -18.50
C ALA A 307 -10.26 -24.02 -17.82
N ASP A 308 -9.34 -24.86 -17.37
CA ASP A 308 -8.22 -24.43 -16.55
C ASP A 308 -6.95 -24.39 -17.40
N LEU A 309 -6.22 -23.27 -17.37
CA LEU A 309 -4.96 -23.10 -18.10
C LEU A 309 -3.84 -22.72 -17.16
N ALA A 310 -2.92 -23.66 -16.94
CA ALA A 310 -1.67 -23.44 -16.23
C ALA A 310 -0.48 -23.43 -17.20
N SER A 311 0.33 -22.37 -17.16
CA SER A 311 1.44 -22.18 -18.10
C SER A 311 2.71 -21.68 -17.42
N VAL A 312 3.78 -22.44 -17.49
CA VAL A 312 5.12 -22.01 -17.05
C VAL A 312 6.06 -21.85 -18.24
N LEU A 313 6.74 -20.71 -18.29
CA LEU A 313 7.89 -20.48 -19.15
C LEU A 313 9.14 -20.28 -18.29
N ASP A 314 9.92 -21.35 -18.11
CA ASP A 314 11.27 -21.28 -17.55
C ASP A 314 12.32 -21.65 -18.61
N LEU A 315 13.34 -20.79 -18.76
CA LEU A 315 14.52 -21.11 -19.57
C LEU A 315 15.72 -21.54 -18.70
N GLY A 316 15.53 -21.59 -17.39
CA GLY A 316 16.46 -22.02 -16.37
C GLY A 316 16.52 -23.54 -16.21
N GLY A 317 17.04 -23.97 -15.07
CA GLY A 317 17.23 -25.39 -14.73
C GLY A 317 16.68 -25.78 -13.37
N ALA A 318 15.78 -24.96 -12.81
CA ALA A 318 15.04 -25.28 -11.59
C ALA A 318 13.88 -26.23 -11.92
N HIS A 319 13.35 -26.93 -10.92
CA HIS A 319 12.11 -27.69 -11.08
C HIS A 319 10.95 -26.68 -11.09
N ASP A 320 10.04 -26.83 -12.05
CA ASP A 320 8.81 -26.04 -12.13
C ASP A 320 7.57 -26.95 -12.17
N LEU A 321 6.43 -26.36 -11.82
CA LEU A 321 5.15 -27.05 -11.71
C LEU A 321 4.04 -26.28 -12.44
N ALA A 322 3.27 -26.97 -13.27
CA ALA A 322 2.03 -26.47 -13.87
C ALA A 322 0.92 -27.48 -13.59
N VAL A 323 -0.15 -27.03 -12.95
CA VAL A 323 -1.32 -27.86 -12.61
C VAL A 323 -2.57 -27.19 -13.14
N ALA A 324 -3.28 -27.88 -14.04
CA ALA A 324 -4.61 -27.47 -14.52
C ALA A 324 -5.63 -28.55 -14.15
N GLY A 325 -6.77 -28.18 -13.59
CA GLY A 325 -7.77 -29.11 -13.08
C GLY A 325 -7.51 -29.57 -11.63
N GLY A 326 -8.53 -30.14 -10.97
CA GLY A 326 -8.42 -30.50 -9.56
C GLY A 326 -9.67 -31.03 -8.85
N THR A 327 -9.61 -31.09 -7.52
CA THR A 327 -10.42 -31.93 -6.62
C THR A 327 -11.90 -31.55 -6.43
N SER A 328 -12.38 -30.51 -7.11
CA SER A 328 -13.78 -30.09 -7.01
C SER A 328 -14.67 -30.93 -7.95
N ALA A 329 -15.81 -31.40 -7.44
CA ALA A 329 -16.78 -32.27 -8.13
C ALA A 329 -17.51 -31.66 -9.35
N GLY A 330 -16.97 -30.59 -9.94
CA GLY A 330 -17.33 -30.13 -11.27
C GLY A 330 -16.57 -30.99 -12.28
N ASN A 331 -17.24 -31.43 -13.35
CA ASN A 331 -16.57 -32.08 -14.46
C ASN A 331 -15.67 -31.04 -15.17
N GLY A 332 -14.45 -30.83 -14.69
CA GLY A 332 -13.41 -30.04 -15.37
C GLY A 332 -13.23 -30.62 -16.77
N ASN A 333 -13.53 -29.82 -17.79
CA ASN A 333 -13.22 -30.18 -19.17
C ASN A 333 -12.15 -29.19 -19.63
N LEU A 334 -11.39 -29.51 -20.66
CA LEU A 334 -10.42 -28.55 -21.22
C LEU A 334 -9.37 -28.07 -20.21
N ASP A 335 -8.74 -28.99 -19.49
CA ASP A 335 -7.62 -28.66 -18.60
C ASP A 335 -6.31 -28.68 -19.39
N VAL A 336 -5.54 -27.59 -19.34
CA VAL A 336 -4.31 -27.42 -20.10
C VAL A 336 -3.17 -26.99 -19.17
N ALA A 337 -2.25 -27.91 -18.90
CA ALA A 337 -1.00 -27.62 -18.19
C ALA A 337 0.17 -27.66 -19.18
N THR A 338 0.89 -26.55 -19.30
CA THR A 338 2.03 -26.43 -20.21
C THR A 338 3.28 -25.90 -19.50
N ILE A 339 4.42 -26.51 -19.79
CA ILE A 339 5.72 -26.02 -19.34
C ILE A 339 6.71 -26.04 -20.51
N LEU A 340 7.44 -24.95 -20.68
CA LEU A 340 8.74 -24.94 -21.34
C LEU A 340 9.77 -24.76 -20.22
N GLY A 341 10.57 -25.79 -19.92
CA GLY A 341 11.43 -25.83 -18.73
C GLY A 341 12.12 -27.18 -18.51
N ALA A 342 13.26 -27.18 -17.82
CA ALA A 342 14.10 -28.36 -17.58
C ALA A 342 13.86 -28.95 -16.19
N GLY A 343 13.52 -30.23 -16.10
CA GLY A 343 13.27 -30.90 -14.83
C GLY A 343 11.85 -30.74 -14.31
N SER A 344 10.91 -30.25 -15.12
CA SER A 344 9.60 -29.77 -14.67
C SER A 344 8.46 -30.77 -14.83
N THR A 345 7.32 -30.50 -14.18
CA THR A 345 6.12 -31.36 -14.16
C THR A 345 4.87 -30.60 -14.60
N ALA A 346 4.20 -31.05 -15.68
CA ALA A 346 2.86 -30.59 -16.04
C ALA A 346 1.80 -31.65 -15.72
N SER A 347 0.74 -31.26 -15.02
CA SER A 347 -0.39 -32.11 -14.65
C SER A 347 -1.70 -31.48 -15.10
N ALA A 348 -2.50 -32.21 -15.89
CA ALA A 348 -3.81 -31.73 -16.36
C ALA A 348 -4.92 -32.73 -16.02
N GLY A 349 -6.11 -32.23 -15.66
CA GLY A 349 -7.29 -33.04 -15.43
C GLY A 349 -7.64 -33.26 -13.96
N SER A 350 -8.89 -33.69 -13.72
CA SER A 350 -9.37 -34.07 -12.38
C SER A 350 -8.78 -35.39 -11.87
N ASP A 351 -8.97 -35.67 -10.57
CA ASP A 351 -8.52 -36.90 -9.94
C ASP A 351 -8.93 -38.15 -10.75
N SER A 352 -8.18 -39.26 -10.62
CA SER A 352 -8.39 -40.51 -11.37
C SER A 352 -9.80 -41.14 -11.31
N THR A 353 -10.71 -40.58 -10.53
CA THR A 353 -12.07 -41.03 -10.27
C THR A 353 -13.17 -40.02 -10.68
N ALA A 354 -12.82 -38.78 -11.03
CA ALA A 354 -13.74 -37.77 -11.56
C ALA A 354 -13.70 -37.73 -13.11
N SER A 355 -14.85 -37.42 -13.72
CA SER A 355 -15.03 -37.43 -15.18
C SER A 355 -14.85 -36.03 -15.76
N GLY A 356 -13.68 -35.76 -16.31
CA GLY A 356 -13.39 -34.64 -17.21
C GLY A 356 -13.32 -35.04 -18.68
N SER A 357 -13.01 -34.12 -19.59
CA SER A 357 -12.75 -34.42 -21.00
C SER A 357 -11.89 -33.32 -21.63
N PHE A 358 -10.93 -33.71 -22.47
CA PHE A 358 -10.00 -32.83 -23.20
C PHE A 358 -8.87 -32.27 -22.35
N ASP A 359 -8.08 -33.16 -21.76
CA ASP A 359 -6.99 -32.78 -20.86
C ASP A 359 -5.65 -32.84 -21.62
N LEU A 360 -4.82 -31.79 -21.47
CA LEU A 360 -3.51 -31.65 -22.11
C LEU A 360 -2.46 -31.33 -21.06
N ALA A 361 -1.51 -32.24 -20.88
CA ALA A 361 -0.27 -32.00 -20.16
C ALA A 361 0.89 -31.98 -21.16
N ALA A 362 1.60 -30.85 -21.26
CA ALA A 362 2.74 -30.71 -22.17
C ALA A 362 3.96 -30.13 -21.46
N VAL A 363 5.09 -30.82 -21.56
CA VAL A 363 6.38 -30.34 -21.09
C VAL A 363 7.40 -30.42 -22.22
N LEU A 364 8.09 -29.32 -22.47
CA LEU A 364 9.15 -29.18 -23.46
C LEU A 364 10.46 -28.82 -22.73
N GLY A 365 11.47 -29.70 -22.75
CA GLY A 365 12.61 -29.56 -21.83
C GLY A 365 13.60 -30.73 -21.75
N ASN A 366 14.27 -30.95 -20.61
CA ASN A 366 14.96 -32.21 -20.28
C ASN A 366 14.43 -32.76 -18.93
N MET A 367 14.52 -34.08 -18.65
CA MET A 367 14.04 -34.67 -17.38
C MET A 367 12.56 -34.34 -17.03
N LEU A 368 11.63 -34.68 -17.94
CA LEU A 368 10.27 -34.14 -17.96
C LEU A 368 9.22 -35.13 -17.45
N ASP A 369 8.18 -34.63 -16.78
CA ASP A 369 6.98 -35.38 -16.42
C ASP A 369 5.71 -34.66 -16.93
N ALA A 370 4.92 -35.32 -17.78
CA ALA A 370 3.67 -34.82 -18.31
C ALA A 370 2.56 -35.85 -18.03
N ASN A 371 1.53 -35.44 -17.29
CA ASN A 371 0.48 -36.34 -16.83
C ASN A 371 -0.92 -35.73 -17.00
N ALA A 372 -1.64 -36.15 -18.04
CA ALA A 372 -3.05 -35.85 -18.25
C ALA A 372 -3.94 -36.99 -17.71
N THR A 373 -4.91 -36.68 -16.84
CA THR A 373 -5.82 -37.66 -16.21
C THR A 373 -7.30 -37.28 -16.32
N GLY A 374 -8.20 -38.21 -16.00
CA GLY A 374 -9.62 -37.88 -15.77
C GLY A 374 -10.55 -37.86 -16.99
N GLY A 375 -10.09 -38.06 -18.24
CA GLY A 375 -10.92 -37.82 -19.43
C GLY A 375 -10.91 -38.80 -20.62
N ASN A 376 -11.68 -38.42 -21.66
CA ASN A 376 -11.89 -39.18 -22.91
C ASN A 376 -10.80 -38.99 -23.96
N LEU A 377 -10.13 -37.83 -23.96
CA LEU A 377 -8.96 -37.51 -24.77
C LEU A 377 -7.90 -36.98 -23.81
N LEU A 378 -6.80 -37.71 -23.70
CA LEU A 378 -5.64 -37.39 -22.88
C LEU A 378 -4.45 -37.25 -23.81
N LEU A 379 -3.73 -36.14 -23.72
CA LEU A 379 -2.53 -35.91 -24.51
C LEU A 379 -1.38 -35.52 -23.59
N ASP A 380 -0.41 -36.44 -23.49
CA ASP A 380 0.88 -36.21 -22.83
C ASP A 380 1.94 -35.90 -23.90
N ILE A 381 2.56 -34.73 -23.82
CA ILE A 381 3.66 -34.35 -24.69
C ILE A 381 4.90 -34.11 -23.84
N ALA A 382 5.87 -35.03 -23.92
CA ALA A 382 7.20 -34.84 -23.37
C ALA A 382 8.21 -34.78 -24.52
N LEU A 383 8.61 -33.56 -24.91
CA LEU A 383 9.60 -33.38 -25.96
C LEU A 383 10.95 -33.01 -25.34
N PRO A 384 11.94 -33.93 -25.35
CA PRO A 384 13.28 -33.52 -25.01
C PRO A 384 13.72 -32.43 -26.01
N PHE A 385 14.35 -31.36 -25.55
CA PHE A 385 14.97 -30.41 -26.48
C PHE A 385 15.83 -31.20 -27.46
N LEU A 386 15.49 -31.12 -28.75
CA LEU A 386 16.44 -31.47 -29.78
C LEU A 386 17.66 -30.62 -29.47
N SER A 387 18.81 -31.25 -29.22
CA SER A 387 20.08 -30.55 -29.18
C SER A 387 20.32 -29.97 -30.57
N LEU A 388 19.70 -28.84 -30.88
CA LEU A 388 20.01 -28.07 -32.07
C LEU A 388 21.40 -27.49 -31.81
N PRO A 389 22.41 -27.86 -32.60
CA PRO A 389 23.71 -27.22 -32.49
C PRO A 389 23.50 -25.72 -32.75
N LEU A 390 23.76 -24.89 -31.72
CA LEU A 390 23.91 -23.44 -31.87
C LEU A 390 25.10 -23.11 -32.79
#